data_AF-A0A7V5PZF2-F1
#
_entry.id   AF-A0A7V5PZF2-F1
#
_cell.length_a   1.000
_cell.length_b   1.000
_cell.length_c   1.000
_cell.angle_alpha   90.00
_cell.angle_beta   90.00
_cell.angle_gamma   90.00
#
_symmetry.space_group_name_H-M   'P 1'
#
loop_
_entity.id
_entity.type
_entity.pdbx_description
1 polymer ?
#
loop_
_entity_poly.entity_id
_entity_poly.type
_entity_poly.pdbx_seq_one_letter_code
_entity_poly.pdbx_strand_id
1 'polypeptide(L)'
;LFRSSATEAYGTDVQATINGTKATADGNSLSISTSALSLSLTIDAGSSTNFNFEITGGGALFQLGPDVVSTQQARIGISSVNTARLGGASGRLYELASGQAKSLKNDAAAAAKIVKEALNKVTKLRGRLGALQRTAIDTNIASLKAVSANLTESLSQIRDADFAAETAQLTRNQILVQSTTSVLAIANQQPQNVLALLR
;
A
#
# COMPACT_ATOMS: atom_id res chain seq x y z
N LEU A 1 -47.07 41.04 11.34
CA LEU A 1 -46.97 39.72 11.99
C LEU A 1 -45.93 38.90 11.26
N PHE A 2 -44.66 39.03 11.63
CA PHE A 2 -43.56 38.21 11.11
C PHE A 2 -42.90 37.51 12.29
N ARG A 3 -42.94 36.18 12.31
CA ARG A 3 -42.07 35.35 13.14
C ARG A 3 -41.39 34.36 12.20
N SER A 4 -40.14 34.65 11.90
CA SER A 4 -39.16 33.72 11.37
C SER A 4 -37.98 33.73 12.33
N SER A 5 -37.70 32.58 12.94
CA SER A 5 -36.35 32.08 13.16
C SER A 5 -36.46 30.70 13.80
N ALA A 6 -36.54 29.66 12.97
CA ALA A 6 -36.03 28.37 13.40
C ALA A 6 -34.52 28.56 13.51
N THR A 7 -34.00 28.56 14.74
CA THR A 7 -32.55 28.53 14.97
C THR A 7 -32.06 27.17 14.47
N GLU A 8 -31.64 27.12 13.20
CA GLU A 8 -30.79 26.02 12.74
C GLU A 8 -29.49 26.09 13.54
N ALA A 9 -29.36 25.22 14.54
CA ALA A 9 -28.12 25.04 15.24
C ALA A 9 -27.15 24.35 14.27
N TYR A 10 -26.34 25.13 13.56
CA TYR A 10 -25.21 24.61 12.80
C TYR A 10 -24.25 24.00 13.82
N GLY A 11 -24.20 22.67 13.88
CA GLY A 11 -23.27 21.93 14.72
C GLY A 11 -21.84 22.39 14.39
N THR A 12 -21.08 22.76 15.40
CA THR A 12 -19.66 23.10 15.23
C THR A 12 -18.85 21.80 15.22
N ASP A 13 -17.94 21.65 14.25
CA ASP A 13 -17.04 20.50 14.22
C ASP A 13 -16.15 20.45 15.46
N VAL A 14 -15.89 19.24 15.95
CA VAL A 14 -14.96 19.04 17.06
C VAL A 14 -13.56 19.45 16.61
N GLN A 15 -12.88 20.28 17.40
CA GLN A 15 -11.47 20.59 17.18
C GLN A 15 -10.60 19.74 18.11
N ALA A 16 -9.61 19.05 17.54
CA ALA A 16 -8.61 18.33 18.32
C ALA A 16 -7.23 18.36 17.65
N THR A 17 -6.21 18.26 18.49
CA THR A 17 -4.84 17.94 18.07
C THR A 17 -4.45 16.61 18.68
N ILE A 18 -3.71 15.78 17.94
CA ILE A 18 -3.18 14.51 18.43
C ILE A 18 -1.68 14.55 18.13
N ASN A 19 -0.86 14.45 19.17
CA ASN A 19 0.59 14.65 19.10
C ASN A 19 0.97 15.95 18.36
N GLY A 20 0.26 17.05 18.63
CA GLY A 20 0.49 18.37 18.03
C GLY A 20 0.01 18.52 16.57
N THR A 21 -0.48 17.44 15.93
CA THR A 21 -1.05 17.51 14.57
C THR A 21 -2.55 17.77 14.65
N LYS A 22 -3.06 18.75 13.89
CA LYS A 22 -4.50 19.03 13.81
C LYS A 22 -5.24 17.86 13.16
N ALA A 23 -6.26 17.35 13.84
CA ALA A 23 -7.10 16.29 13.30
C ALA A 23 -8.13 16.87 12.30
N THR A 24 -8.45 16.08 11.27
CA THR A 24 -9.58 16.37 10.38
C THR A 24 -10.87 16.01 11.11
N ALA A 25 -11.80 16.95 11.17
CA ALA A 25 -13.07 16.79 11.85
C ALA A 25 -14.23 16.82 10.86
N ASP A 26 -15.26 16.03 11.14
CA ASP A 26 -16.55 16.02 10.46
C ASP A 26 -17.62 15.74 11.53
N GLY A 27 -18.30 16.81 11.97
CA GLY A 27 -19.17 16.81 13.14
C GLY A 27 -18.44 16.33 14.39
N ASN A 28 -18.92 15.24 14.98
CA ASN A 28 -18.32 14.62 16.16
C ASN A 28 -17.24 13.57 15.84
N SER A 29 -16.90 13.36 14.56
CA SER A 29 -15.86 12.42 14.16
C SER A 29 -14.55 13.16 13.93
N LEU A 30 -13.49 12.68 14.57
CA LEU A 30 -12.11 13.09 14.34
C LEU A 30 -11.39 12.00 13.57
N SER A 31 -10.46 12.41 12.72
CA SER A 31 -9.53 11.50 12.07
C SER A 31 -8.17 12.14 11.87
N ILE A 32 -7.13 11.31 11.96
CA ILE A 32 -5.79 11.65 11.55
C ILE A 32 -5.29 10.57 10.61
N SER A 33 -4.64 10.99 9.53
CA SER A 33 -3.91 10.09 8.65
C SER A 33 -2.58 10.75 8.29
N THR A 34 -1.52 10.27 8.93
CA THR A 34 -0.13 10.64 8.67
C THR A 34 0.66 9.37 8.34
N SER A 35 1.91 9.52 7.89
CA SER A 35 2.83 8.39 7.68
C SER A 35 3.11 7.60 8.97
N ALA A 36 2.99 8.24 10.14
CA ALA A 36 3.24 7.64 11.44
C ALA A 36 1.97 7.14 12.16
N LEU A 37 0.79 7.66 11.82
CA LEU A 37 -0.45 7.39 12.57
C LEU A 37 -1.68 7.49 11.68
N SER A 38 -2.56 6.48 11.73
CA SER A 38 -3.89 6.54 11.12
C SER A 38 -4.97 6.18 12.13
N LEU A 39 -5.73 7.17 12.60
CA LEU A 39 -6.76 7.03 13.63
C LEU A 39 -8.08 7.65 13.18
N SER A 40 -9.19 7.08 13.63
CA SER A 40 -10.49 7.76 13.66
C SER A 40 -11.14 7.56 15.02
N LEU A 41 -11.70 8.65 15.57
CA LEU A 41 -12.38 8.71 16.85
C LEU A 41 -13.74 9.38 16.66
N THR A 42 -14.74 8.97 17.43
CA THR A 42 -16.03 9.65 17.47
C THR A 42 -16.30 10.04 18.92
N ILE A 43 -16.69 11.29 19.13
CA ILE A 43 -17.04 11.84 20.43
C ILE A 43 -18.56 11.82 20.55
N ASP A 44 -19.08 11.63 21.77
CA ASP A 44 -20.51 11.65 21.99
C ASP A 44 -21.07 13.09 21.83
N ALA A 45 -22.29 13.21 21.30
CA ALA A 45 -22.91 14.49 21.05
C ALA A 45 -23.15 15.25 22.37
N GLY A 46 -22.83 16.55 22.40
CA GLY A 46 -22.97 17.39 23.60
C GLY A 46 -21.82 17.26 24.61
N SER A 47 -20.78 16.47 24.32
CA SER A 47 -19.57 16.42 25.15
C SER A 47 -18.83 17.76 25.13
N SER A 48 -18.73 18.43 26.28
CA SER A 48 -17.95 19.66 26.48
C SER A 48 -16.64 19.43 27.25
N THR A 49 -16.37 18.19 27.64
CA THR A 49 -15.18 17.83 28.41
C THR A 49 -13.99 17.60 27.49
N ASN A 50 -12.90 18.29 27.76
CA ASN A 50 -11.61 17.95 27.19
C ASN A 50 -11.20 16.58 27.71
N PHE A 51 -10.88 15.65 26.82
CA PHE A 51 -10.30 14.37 27.17
C PHE A 51 -8.95 14.25 26.48
N ASN A 52 -7.95 13.83 27.23
CA ASN A 52 -6.63 13.54 26.70
C ASN A 52 -6.47 12.02 26.62
N PHE A 53 -5.97 11.55 25.49
CA PHE A 53 -5.52 10.17 25.36
C PHE A 53 -4.20 10.20 24.61
N GLU A 54 -3.25 9.37 25.06
CA GLU A 54 -2.01 9.15 24.33
C GLU A 54 -2.12 7.88 23.51
N ILE A 55 -1.60 7.95 22.28
CA ILE A 55 -1.42 6.78 21.44
C ILE A 55 0.02 6.33 21.62
N THR A 56 0.24 5.44 22.59
CA THR A 56 1.55 4.83 22.87
C THR A 56 1.90 3.70 21.89
N GLY A 57 0.98 3.35 21.00
CA GLY A 57 1.11 2.33 19.98
C GLY A 57 -0.26 1.79 19.57
N GLY A 58 -0.38 1.29 18.35
CA GLY A 58 -1.62 0.70 17.86
C GLY A 58 -1.88 0.95 16.38
N GLY A 59 -2.08 -0.15 15.65
CA GLY A 59 -2.29 -0.17 14.21
C GLY A 59 -1.38 -1.20 13.54
N ALA A 60 -1.82 -1.75 12.42
CA ALA A 60 -0.99 -2.60 11.59
C ALA A 60 -0.02 -1.72 10.80
N LEU A 61 1.28 -2.00 10.92
CA LEU A 61 2.34 -1.43 10.10
C LEU A 61 2.62 -2.39 8.94
N PHE A 62 2.52 -1.88 7.73
CA PHE A 62 2.87 -2.58 6.51
C PHE A 62 4.14 -1.96 5.93
N GLN A 63 5.15 -2.80 5.74
CA GLN A 63 6.36 -2.46 5.00
C GLN A 63 6.09 -2.72 3.52
N LEU A 64 6.12 -1.66 2.70
CA LEU A 64 5.77 -1.70 1.28
C LEU A 64 6.99 -1.66 0.37
N GLY A 65 8.10 -1.09 0.84
CA GLY A 65 9.38 -1.07 0.14
C GLY A 65 10.49 -1.84 0.88
N PRO A 66 11.71 -1.91 0.33
CA PRO A 66 12.83 -2.60 0.94
C PRO A 66 13.38 -1.92 2.21
N ASP A 67 13.24 -0.59 2.33
CA ASP A 67 13.85 0.18 3.42
C ASP A 67 12.84 0.57 4.50
N VAL A 68 13.26 0.50 5.76
CA VAL A 68 12.44 0.85 6.93
C VAL A 68 12.37 2.38 7.10
N VAL A 69 11.75 3.06 6.13
CA VAL A 69 11.54 4.52 6.12
C VAL A 69 10.05 4.85 6.01
N SER A 70 9.64 6.01 6.54
CA SER A 70 8.23 6.39 6.64
C SER A 70 7.52 6.53 5.29
N THR A 71 8.26 6.78 4.21
CA THR A 71 7.71 6.89 2.85
C THR A 71 7.45 5.53 2.19
N GLN A 72 8.09 4.47 2.69
CA GLN A 72 7.93 3.09 2.22
C GLN A 72 7.10 2.24 3.19
N GLN A 73 6.43 2.89 4.14
CA GLN A 73 5.59 2.26 5.15
C GLN A 73 4.19 2.82 5.10
N ALA A 74 3.20 1.96 5.27
CA ALA A 74 1.83 2.38 5.51
C ALA A 74 1.34 1.87 6.87
N ARG A 75 0.59 2.72 7.57
CA ARG A 75 0.02 2.39 8.88
C ARG A 75 -1.49 2.49 8.83
N ILE A 76 -2.17 1.53 9.45
CA ILE A 76 -3.61 1.57 9.61
C ILE A 76 -4.03 1.16 11.02
N GLY A 77 -4.69 2.09 11.72
CA GLY A 77 -5.38 1.78 12.96
C GLY A 77 -6.68 1.04 12.69
N ILE A 78 -6.78 -0.20 13.17
CA ILE A 78 -8.01 -0.99 13.15
C ILE A 78 -8.64 -0.91 14.54
N SER A 79 -9.73 -0.16 14.65
CA SER A 79 -10.50 -0.08 15.88
C SER A 79 -11.17 -1.43 16.18
N SER A 80 -11.29 -1.78 17.46
CA SER A 80 -12.02 -2.98 17.87
C SER A 80 -13.47 -2.93 17.37
N VAL A 81 -13.93 -4.04 16.79
CA VAL A 81 -15.29 -4.25 16.28
C VAL A 81 -16.14 -5.11 17.19
N ASN A 82 -15.80 -5.20 18.48
CA ASN A 82 -16.64 -5.91 19.44
C ASN A 82 -17.94 -5.13 19.73
N THR A 83 -18.94 -5.83 20.27
CA THR A 83 -20.27 -5.26 20.56
C THR A 83 -20.25 -4.14 21.61
N ALA A 84 -19.20 -4.08 22.44
CA ALA A 84 -18.98 -2.99 23.41
C ALA A 84 -18.47 -1.70 22.76
N ARG A 85 -17.81 -1.78 21.59
CA ARG A 85 -17.19 -0.65 20.89
C ARG A 85 -18.00 -0.19 19.67
N LEU A 86 -18.81 -1.07 19.09
CA LEU A 86 -19.71 -0.77 17.97
C LEU A 86 -20.99 -0.06 18.45
N GLY A 87 -21.43 0.96 17.69
CA GLY A 87 -22.52 1.88 18.04
C GLY A 87 -22.03 3.33 18.10
N GLY A 88 -22.80 4.23 18.68
CA GLY A 88 -22.51 5.67 18.74
C GLY A 88 -23.34 6.38 19.80
N ALA A 89 -23.69 7.65 19.58
CA ALA A 89 -24.43 8.45 20.56
C ALA A 89 -25.76 7.81 20.99
N SER A 90 -26.37 6.99 20.13
CA SER A 90 -27.63 6.30 20.43
C SER A 90 -27.44 5.09 21.38
N GLY A 91 -26.22 4.61 21.58
CA GLY A 91 -25.87 3.45 22.40
C GLY A 91 -24.88 2.50 21.73
N ARG A 92 -24.55 1.40 22.39
CA ARG A 92 -23.66 0.35 21.87
C ARG A 92 -24.40 -0.94 21.52
N LEU A 93 -23.81 -1.77 20.67
CA LEU A 93 -24.44 -3.00 20.17
C LEU A 93 -24.82 -3.98 21.30
N TYR A 94 -24.04 -4.03 22.38
CA TYR A 94 -24.33 -4.91 23.52
C TYR A 94 -25.63 -4.54 24.26
N GLU A 95 -26.06 -3.27 24.19
CA GLU A 95 -27.31 -2.78 24.81
C GLU A 95 -28.56 -3.32 24.10
N LEU A 96 -28.39 -3.97 22.94
CA LEU A 96 -29.47 -4.62 22.19
C LEU A 96 -29.78 -6.04 22.69
N ALA A 97 -28.93 -6.60 23.57
CA ALA A 97 -29.09 -7.94 24.08
C ALA A 97 -30.43 -8.12 24.81
N SER A 98 -30.93 -9.37 24.82
CA SER A 98 -32.17 -9.70 25.55
C SER A 98 -32.05 -9.30 27.03
N GLY A 99 -33.11 -8.69 27.58
CA GLY A 99 -33.14 -8.20 28.95
C GLY A 99 -32.57 -6.78 29.15
N GLN A 100 -31.98 -6.17 28.12
CA GLN A 100 -31.48 -4.80 28.20
C GLN A 100 -32.54 -3.76 27.85
N ALA A 101 -32.36 -2.53 28.35
CA ALA A 101 -33.30 -1.43 28.15
C ALA A 101 -33.53 -1.09 26.67
N LYS A 102 -32.50 -1.22 25.82
CA LYS A 102 -32.55 -0.92 24.38
C LYS A 102 -32.64 -2.18 23.51
N SER A 103 -33.09 -3.30 24.09
CA SER A 103 -33.39 -4.49 23.31
C SER A 103 -34.47 -4.20 22.27
N LEU A 104 -34.48 -4.96 21.17
CA LEU A 104 -35.45 -4.77 20.09
C LEU A 104 -36.91 -4.82 20.55
N LYS A 105 -37.20 -5.59 21.62
CA LYS A 105 -38.52 -5.71 22.22
C LYS A 105 -38.93 -4.47 23.02
N ASN A 106 -37.97 -3.80 23.65
CA ASN A 106 -38.23 -2.71 24.59
C ASN A 106 -38.22 -1.35 23.88
N ASP A 107 -37.29 -1.14 22.94
CA ASP A 107 -37.21 0.09 22.16
C ASP A 107 -36.61 -0.18 20.76
N ALA A 108 -37.49 -0.51 19.81
CA ALA A 108 -37.09 -0.80 18.44
C ALA A 108 -36.49 0.41 17.71
N ALA A 109 -36.91 1.64 18.06
CA ALA A 109 -36.41 2.85 17.42
C ALA A 109 -34.97 3.15 17.86
N ALA A 110 -34.67 3.04 19.15
CA ALA A 110 -33.30 3.14 19.65
C ALA A 110 -32.42 2.01 19.10
N ALA A 111 -32.95 0.78 19.07
CA ALA A 111 -32.23 -0.37 18.52
C ALA A 111 -31.81 -0.15 17.05
N ALA A 112 -32.73 0.33 16.21
CA ALA A 112 -32.44 0.64 14.82
C ALA A 112 -31.36 1.71 14.65
N LYS A 113 -31.37 2.75 15.50
CA LYS A 113 -30.34 3.81 15.48
C LYS A 113 -28.96 3.26 15.84
N ILE A 114 -28.87 2.44 16.90
CA ILE A 114 -27.61 1.80 17.32
C ILE A 114 -27.05 0.92 16.20
N VAL A 115 -27.89 0.11 15.55
CA VAL A 115 -27.48 -0.72 14.41
C VAL A 115 -26.98 0.14 13.25
N LYS A 116 -27.66 1.24 12.92
CA LYS A 116 -27.23 2.16 11.85
C LYS A 116 -25.87 2.80 12.16
N GLU A 117 -25.66 3.26 13.38
CA GLU A 117 -24.38 3.84 13.82
C GLU A 117 -23.24 2.81 13.79
N ALA A 118 -23.51 1.59 14.24
CA ALA A 118 -22.56 0.48 14.17
C ALA A 118 -22.21 0.10 12.73
N LEU A 119 -23.22 0.01 11.86
CA LEU A 119 -23.02 -0.25 10.43
C LEU A 119 -22.15 0.83 9.80
N ASN A 120 -22.44 2.10 10.08
CA ASN A 120 -21.63 3.22 9.58
C ASN A 120 -20.16 3.10 10.00
N LYS A 121 -19.89 2.71 11.26
CA LYS A 121 -18.51 2.46 11.72
C LYS A 121 -17.83 1.33 10.96
N VAL A 122 -18.50 0.21 10.76
CA VAL A 122 -17.95 -0.94 10.01
C VAL A 122 -17.72 -0.58 8.54
N THR A 123 -18.66 0.11 7.90
CA THR A 123 -18.54 0.55 6.51
C THR A 123 -17.40 1.55 6.34
N LYS A 124 -17.24 2.51 7.26
CA LYS A 124 -16.08 3.42 7.27
C LYS A 124 -14.76 2.66 7.41
N LEU A 125 -14.69 1.67 8.31
CA LEU A 125 -13.49 0.84 8.47
C LEU A 125 -13.18 0.05 7.19
N ARG A 126 -14.18 -0.58 6.57
CA ARG A 126 -14.03 -1.28 5.28
C ARG A 126 -13.58 -0.35 4.16
N GLY A 127 -14.14 0.85 4.09
CA GLY A 127 -13.75 1.88 3.13
C GLY A 127 -12.28 2.28 3.30
N ARG A 128 -11.83 2.49 4.55
CA ARG A 128 -10.42 2.80 4.85
C ARG A 128 -9.48 1.64 4.47
N LEU A 129 -9.87 0.39 4.74
CA LEU A 129 -9.09 -0.79 4.35
C LEU A 129 -8.99 -0.91 2.82
N GLY A 130 -10.10 -0.72 2.10
CA GLY A 130 -10.11 -0.74 0.64
C GLY A 130 -9.29 0.40 0.02
N ALA A 131 -9.35 1.60 0.61
CA ALA A 131 -8.52 2.72 0.18
C ALA A 131 -7.02 2.42 0.37
N LEU A 132 -6.62 1.86 1.52
CA LEU A 132 -5.24 1.43 1.75
C LEU A 132 -4.79 0.39 0.72
N GLN A 133 -5.62 -0.65 0.49
CA GLN A 133 -5.31 -1.68 -0.50
C GLN A 133 -5.08 -1.07 -1.88
N ARG A 134 -6.01 -0.23 -2.35
CA ARG A 134 -5.94 0.34 -3.69
C ARG A 134 -4.82 1.36 -3.87
N THR A 135 -4.57 2.20 -2.88
CA THR A 135 -3.62 3.33 -3.01
C THR A 135 -2.21 2.98 -2.61
N ALA A 136 -2.02 2.02 -1.70
CA ALA A 136 -0.70 1.68 -1.18
C ALA A 136 -0.25 0.29 -1.63
N ILE A 137 -1.09 -0.74 -1.52
CA ILE A 137 -0.67 -2.11 -1.86
C ILE A 137 -0.62 -2.29 -3.38
N ASP A 138 -1.73 -2.03 -4.07
CA ASP A 138 -1.84 -2.29 -5.51
C ASP A 138 -0.88 -1.43 -6.34
N THR A 139 -0.68 -0.16 -5.93
CA THR A 139 0.25 0.76 -6.59
C THR A 139 1.71 0.34 -6.40
N ASN A 140 2.11 -0.10 -5.20
CA ASN A 140 3.45 -0.61 -4.95
C ASN A 140 3.69 -1.91 -5.73
N ILE A 141 2.72 -2.83 -5.77
CA ILE A 141 2.81 -4.05 -6.58
C ILE A 141 3.03 -3.70 -8.06
N ALA A 142 2.27 -2.74 -8.59
CA ALA A 142 2.41 -2.31 -9.99
C ALA A 142 3.81 -1.70 -10.24
N SER A 143 4.29 -0.86 -9.34
CA SER A 143 5.64 -0.27 -9.43
C SER A 143 6.74 -1.34 -9.38
N LEU A 144 6.68 -2.26 -8.42
CA LEU A 144 7.65 -3.35 -8.29
C LEU A 144 7.64 -4.28 -9.51
N LYS A 145 6.48 -4.57 -10.10
CA LYS A 145 6.39 -5.34 -11.35
C LYS A 145 7.07 -4.61 -12.52
N ALA A 146 6.87 -3.30 -12.64
CA ALA A 146 7.52 -2.51 -13.68
C ALA A 146 9.05 -2.51 -13.50
N VAL A 147 9.53 -2.31 -12.27
CA VAL A 147 10.97 -2.39 -11.95
C VAL A 147 11.53 -3.78 -12.28
N SER A 148 10.83 -4.85 -11.88
CA SER A 148 11.25 -6.22 -12.18
C SER A 148 11.31 -6.50 -13.68
N ALA A 149 10.37 -5.99 -14.47
CA ALA A 149 10.38 -6.13 -15.92
C ALA A 149 11.59 -5.41 -16.53
N ASN A 150 11.83 -4.16 -16.14
CA ASN A 150 12.97 -3.36 -16.63
C ASN A 150 14.32 -4.00 -16.26
N LEU A 151 14.45 -4.55 -15.06
CA LEU A 151 15.65 -5.27 -14.62
C LEU A 151 15.86 -6.56 -15.42
N THR A 152 14.78 -7.29 -15.70
CA THR A 152 14.84 -8.52 -16.51
C THR A 152 15.25 -8.22 -17.95
N GLU A 153 14.71 -7.15 -18.54
CA GLU A 153 15.10 -6.68 -19.87
C GLU A 153 16.57 -6.25 -19.91
N SER A 154 17.00 -5.44 -18.92
CA SER A 154 18.40 -5.01 -18.80
C SER A 154 19.35 -6.19 -18.67
N LEU A 155 18.99 -7.19 -17.85
CA LEU A 155 19.75 -8.42 -17.70
C LEU A 155 19.79 -9.24 -19.00
N SER A 156 18.69 -9.31 -19.76
CA SER A 156 18.68 -9.97 -21.07
C SER A 156 19.65 -9.28 -22.03
N GLN A 157 19.61 -7.95 -22.13
CA GLN A 157 20.50 -7.19 -23.01
C GLN A 157 21.97 -7.40 -22.67
N ILE A 158 22.33 -7.39 -21.38
CA ILE A 158 23.70 -7.67 -20.93
C ILE A 158 24.11 -9.09 -21.33
N ARG A 159 23.26 -10.08 -21.03
CA ARG A 159 23.57 -11.49 -21.35
C ARG A 159 23.68 -11.73 -22.85
N ASP A 160 22.84 -11.11 -23.65
CA ASP A 160 22.86 -11.23 -25.11
C ASP A 160 24.10 -10.55 -25.70
N ALA A 161 24.51 -9.40 -25.18
CA ALA A 161 25.74 -8.72 -25.58
C ALA A 161 26.99 -9.56 -25.24
N ASP A 162 27.04 -10.13 -24.04
CA ASP A 162 28.14 -11.01 -23.62
C ASP A 162 28.19 -12.28 -24.49
N PHE A 163 27.03 -12.87 -24.80
CA PHE A 163 26.94 -14.03 -25.70
C PHE A 163 27.40 -13.69 -27.12
N ALA A 164 27.00 -12.53 -27.64
CA ALA A 164 27.42 -12.08 -28.97
C ALA A 164 28.95 -11.86 -29.03
N ALA A 165 29.54 -11.27 -27.99
CA ALA A 165 30.98 -11.06 -27.89
C ALA A 165 31.76 -12.39 -27.85
N GLU A 166 31.34 -13.33 -27.00
CA GLU A 166 31.97 -14.65 -26.89
C GLU A 166 31.82 -15.45 -28.19
N THR A 167 30.64 -15.40 -28.82
CA THR A 167 30.39 -16.08 -30.10
C THR A 167 31.25 -15.49 -31.21
N ALA A 168 31.35 -14.15 -31.30
CA ALA A 168 32.21 -13.50 -32.28
C ALA A 168 33.69 -13.84 -32.09
N GLN A 169 34.14 -13.94 -30.83
CA GLN A 169 35.49 -14.39 -30.49
C GLN A 169 35.72 -15.85 -30.88
N LEU A 170 34.77 -16.74 -30.58
CA LEU A 170 34.82 -18.15 -30.98
C LEU A 170 34.89 -18.29 -32.50
N THR A 171 34.02 -17.60 -33.25
CA THR A 171 34.02 -17.61 -34.71
C THR A 171 35.33 -17.06 -35.28
N ARG A 172 35.84 -15.95 -34.73
CA ARG A 172 37.15 -15.40 -35.13
C ARG A 172 38.28 -16.43 -34.92
N ASN A 173 38.28 -17.10 -33.78
CA ASN A 173 39.27 -18.13 -33.45
C ASN A 173 39.16 -19.33 -34.41
N GLN A 174 37.95 -19.77 -34.74
CA GLN A 174 37.74 -20.84 -35.72
C GLN A 174 38.23 -20.46 -37.13
N ILE A 175 37.93 -19.23 -37.59
CA ILE A 175 38.42 -18.70 -38.87
C ILE A 175 39.96 -18.62 -38.86
N LEU A 176 40.57 -18.16 -37.77
CA LEU A 176 42.03 -18.11 -37.63
C LEU A 176 42.66 -19.51 -37.70
N VAL A 177 42.09 -20.50 -37.03
CA VAL A 177 42.56 -21.88 -37.08
C VAL A 177 42.46 -22.44 -38.50
N GLN A 178 41.30 -22.29 -39.17
CA GLN A 178 41.13 -22.73 -40.56
C GLN A 178 42.11 -22.03 -41.51
N SER A 179 42.26 -20.71 -41.38
CA SER A 179 43.21 -19.92 -42.19
C SER A 179 44.65 -20.38 -41.97
N THR A 180 45.04 -20.63 -40.71
CA THR A 180 46.38 -21.15 -40.39
C THR A 180 46.62 -22.51 -41.03
N THR A 181 45.62 -23.41 -41.00
CA THR A 181 45.74 -24.71 -41.68
C THR A 181 45.84 -24.59 -43.20
N SER A 182 45.06 -23.70 -43.84
CA SER A 182 45.15 -23.45 -45.28
C SER A 182 46.48 -22.80 -45.68
N VAL A 183 46.97 -21.83 -44.89
CA VAL A 183 48.28 -21.19 -45.11
C VAL A 183 49.41 -22.20 -44.93
N LEU A 184 49.34 -23.08 -43.92
CA LEU A 184 50.29 -24.19 -43.76
C LEU A 184 50.27 -25.14 -44.97
N ALA A 185 49.08 -25.46 -45.50
CA ALA A 185 48.96 -26.30 -46.68
C ALA A 185 49.61 -25.64 -47.92
N ILE A 186 49.37 -24.34 -48.13
CA ILE A 186 50.01 -23.56 -49.21
C ILE A 186 51.53 -23.48 -49.00
N ALA A 187 51.99 -23.20 -47.79
CA ALA A 187 53.40 -23.14 -47.43
C ALA A 187 54.12 -24.48 -47.61
N ASN A 188 53.43 -25.61 -47.48
CA ASN A 188 53.98 -26.95 -47.76
C ASN A 188 54.03 -27.28 -49.26
N GLN A 189 53.15 -26.71 -50.08
CA GLN A 189 53.16 -26.89 -51.54
C GLN A 189 54.22 -26.04 -52.25
N GLN A 190 54.53 -24.86 -51.71
CA GLN A 190 55.49 -23.92 -52.30
C GLN A 190 56.91 -24.52 -52.47
N PRO A 191 57.51 -25.21 -51.47
CA PRO A 191 58.82 -25.86 -51.61
C PRO A 191 58.82 -27.01 -52.61
N GLN A 192 57.72 -27.77 -52.73
CA GLN A 192 57.60 -28.89 -53.67
C GLN A 192 57.63 -28.41 -55.13
N ASN A 193 57.01 -27.26 -55.40
CA ASN A 193 57.06 -26.64 -56.72
C ASN A 193 58.48 -26.12 -57.08
N VAL A 194 59.25 -25.65 -56.09
CA VAL A 194 60.65 -25.26 -56.31
C VAL A 194 61.54 -26.48 -56.57
N LEU A 195 61.33 -27.58 -55.85
CA LEU A 195 62.03 -28.85 -56.09
C LEU A 195 61.74 -29.45 -57.47
N ALA A 196 60.54 -29.25 -58.02
CA ALA A 196 60.19 -29.67 -59.38
C ALA A 196 60.93 -28.84 -60.46
N LEU A 197 61.35 -27.61 -60.15
CA LEU A 197 62.12 -26.74 -61.05
C LEU A 197 63.65 -26.96 -60.98
N LEU A 198 64.12 -27.75 -60.01
CA LEU A 198 65.54 -28.12 -59.84
C LEU A 198 65.86 -29.53 -60.40
N ARG A 199 64.96 -30.11 -61.20
CA ARG A 199 65.13 -31.42 -61.86
C ARG A 199 65.28 -31.28 -63.37
#